data_AF-A0A945ZRG3-F1
#
_entry.id   AF-A0A945ZRG3-F1
#
_cell.length_a   1.000
_cell.length_b   1.000
_cell.length_c   1.000
_cell.angle_alpha   90.00
_cell.angle_beta   90.00
_cell.angle_gamma   90.00
#
_symmetry.space_group_name_H-M   'P 1'
#
loop_
_entity.id
_entity.type
_entity.pdbx_description
1 polymer ?
#
loop_
_entity_poly.entity_id
_entity_poly.type
_entity_poly.pdbx_seq_one_letter_code
_entity_poly.pdbx_strand_id
1 'polypeptide(L)'
;MSHLMNTLESCCAPLRKSVFSAAILVCGTFTFLVATPKTVLAQPGTTITAVENTSGTSSLWSATTSWVDGVVPVAGDNVFIPLNRDVALDGDVEVGSIQMSGFGKLWLGSHTLTITNSLENNSGVFAQQTSTVILNSTVADPSNPSPEQTVRGTTPTYFYNLEVATGSFADFGADPGVGAGTHCFVDNELKLDGGSVVVNPPTYAANSTLVYSDDYTIGTEWIHSVTSTGTNTVSGISYNNEKGIPGNVIVATGATLDFGSSAVSRECTGDLTVNGTG
;
A
#
# COMPACT_ATOMS: atom_id res chain seq x y z
N MET A 1 75.45 -26.56 -25.57
CA MET A 1 76.18 -25.76 -24.56
C MET A 1 75.16 -24.80 -23.94
N SER A 2 74.67 -25.04 -22.72
CA SER A 2 75.32 -24.66 -21.44
C SER A 2 75.21 -23.13 -21.24
N HIS A 3 74.71 -22.52 -20.16
CA HIS A 3 74.26 -22.95 -18.84
C HIS A 3 73.28 -21.88 -18.30
N LEU A 4 72.36 -22.33 -17.44
CA LEU A 4 71.71 -21.58 -16.37
C LEU A 4 72.76 -21.00 -15.40
N MET A 5 72.64 -19.74 -14.94
CA MET A 5 73.15 -19.33 -13.61
C MET A 5 72.56 -18.02 -13.09
N ASN A 6 72.17 -18.09 -11.81
CA ASN A 6 71.53 -17.09 -10.95
C ASN A 6 72.50 -16.02 -10.45
N THR A 7 71.96 -14.86 -10.03
CA THR A 7 72.36 -14.21 -8.77
C THR A 7 71.13 -13.60 -8.08
N LEU A 8 70.75 -14.25 -6.97
CA LEU A 8 69.87 -13.75 -5.91
C LEU A 8 70.71 -12.91 -4.94
N GLU A 9 70.27 -11.69 -4.63
CA GLU A 9 70.56 -10.99 -3.38
C GLU A 9 69.20 -10.41 -2.93
N SER A 10 68.50 -10.97 -1.95
CA SER A 10 68.78 -11.06 -0.51
C SER A 10 69.06 -9.71 0.15
N CYS A 11 68.03 -9.13 0.77
CA CYS A 11 68.16 -8.34 1.99
C CYS A 11 66.97 -8.63 2.90
N CYS A 12 67.31 -9.21 4.05
CA CYS A 12 66.44 -9.59 5.16
C CYS A 12 65.82 -8.39 5.90
N ALA A 13 64.72 -8.69 6.58
CA ALA A 13 63.95 -7.85 7.50
C ALA A 13 64.75 -7.33 8.71
N PRO A 14 64.12 -6.50 9.58
CA PRO A 14 63.52 -7.14 10.75
C PRO A 14 62.12 -6.63 11.13
N LEU A 15 61.26 -7.61 11.44
CA LEU A 15 60.05 -7.46 12.26
C LEU A 15 60.44 -6.99 13.67
N ARG A 16 59.87 -5.86 14.13
CA ARG A 16 59.94 -5.45 15.54
C ARG A 16 58.66 -5.83 16.26
N LYS A 17 58.82 -6.72 17.25
CA LYS A 17 57.84 -7.09 18.28
C LYS A 17 57.72 -5.96 19.33
N SER A 18 56.50 -5.65 19.75
CA SER A 18 56.15 -5.18 21.11
C SER A 18 54.65 -5.44 21.32
N VAL A 19 54.25 -6.59 21.87
CA VAL A 19 54.02 -6.87 23.31
C VAL A 19 53.02 -5.90 23.97
N PHE A 20 51.79 -6.41 24.13
CA PHE A 20 50.77 -6.18 25.16
C PHE A 20 50.66 -4.82 25.86
N SER A 21 49.49 -4.20 25.71
CA SER A 21 48.76 -3.65 26.85
C SER A 21 47.25 -3.83 26.64
N ALA A 22 46.67 -4.78 27.37
CA ALA A 22 45.23 -4.96 27.46
C ALA A 22 44.68 -3.90 28.41
N ALA A 23 44.12 -2.83 27.85
CA ALA A 23 43.24 -1.93 28.60
C ALA A 23 41.83 -2.51 28.57
N ILE A 24 41.43 -3.13 29.67
CA ILE A 24 40.05 -3.50 29.96
C ILE A 24 39.26 -2.18 30.07
N LEU A 25 38.57 -1.81 29.00
CA LEU A 25 37.47 -0.85 29.08
C LEU A 25 36.22 -1.66 29.39
N VAL A 26 35.74 -1.55 30.63
CA VAL A 26 34.42 -2.02 31.04
C VAL A 26 33.40 -1.17 30.28
N CYS A 27 33.11 -1.56 29.04
CA CYS A 27 31.98 -1.04 28.29
C CYS A 27 30.77 -1.82 28.80
N GLY A 28 29.99 -1.18 29.68
CA GLY A 28 28.73 -1.73 30.14
C GLY A 28 27.92 -2.18 28.93
N THR A 29 27.39 -3.39 29.01
CA THR A 29 26.46 -3.94 28.03
C THR A 29 25.23 -3.03 27.95
N PHE A 30 25.30 -2.01 27.09
CA PHE A 30 24.12 -1.35 26.57
C PHE A 30 23.50 -2.33 25.59
N THR A 31 22.66 -3.22 26.10
CA THR A 31 21.66 -3.89 25.28
C THR A 31 20.76 -2.79 24.72
N PHE A 32 21.06 -2.32 23.51
CA PHE A 32 20.05 -1.66 22.70
C PHE A 32 18.97 -2.70 22.46
N LEU A 33 17.87 -2.57 23.20
CA LEU A 33 16.61 -3.16 22.80
C LEU A 33 16.22 -2.42 21.53
N VAL A 34 16.68 -2.89 20.37
CA VAL A 34 16.09 -2.49 19.10
C VAL A 34 14.67 -3.01 19.18
N ALA A 35 13.74 -2.13 19.50
CA ALA A 35 12.33 -2.37 19.28
C ALA A 35 12.16 -2.47 17.76
N THR A 36 12.40 -3.66 17.21
CA THR A 36 11.90 -3.98 15.89
C THR A 36 10.40 -3.71 15.95
N PRO A 37 9.84 -2.84 15.09
CA PRO A 37 8.40 -2.73 15.00
C PRO A 37 7.86 -4.15 14.86
N LYS A 38 6.86 -4.45 15.68
CA LYS A 38 6.18 -5.73 15.67
C LYS A 38 5.54 -5.82 14.29
N THR A 39 6.20 -6.46 13.34
CA THR A 39 5.56 -6.92 12.10
C THR A 39 4.56 -7.97 12.56
N VAL A 40 3.35 -7.50 12.89
CA VAL A 40 2.21 -8.38 13.04
C VAL A 40 2.00 -8.93 11.64
N LEU A 41 2.50 -10.13 11.41
CA LEU A 41 2.07 -10.95 10.28
C LEU A 41 0.56 -10.87 10.26
N ALA A 42 -0.04 -10.52 9.12
CA ALA A 42 -1.48 -10.51 8.93
C ALA A 42 -2.06 -11.81 9.53
N GLN A 43 -2.74 -11.71 10.66
CA GLN A 43 -3.32 -12.89 11.29
C GLN A 43 -4.58 -13.26 10.51
N PRO A 44 -4.86 -14.56 10.32
CA PRO A 44 -6.16 -14.96 9.79
C PRO A 44 -7.21 -14.63 10.85
N GLY A 45 -7.80 -13.43 10.74
CA GLY A 45 -8.99 -13.05 11.49
C GLY A 45 -10.12 -14.04 11.27
N THR A 46 -11.08 -14.07 12.20
CA THR A 46 -12.28 -14.89 12.03
C THR A 46 -13.03 -14.38 10.82
N THR A 47 -13.41 -15.27 9.91
CA THR A 47 -14.27 -14.86 8.79
C THR A 47 -15.71 -14.72 9.26
N ILE A 48 -16.22 -13.50 9.23
CA ILE A 48 -17.60 -13.14 9.49
C ILE A 48 -18.30 -12.86 8.15
N THR A 49 -19.39 -13.58 7.90
CA THR A 49 -20.14 -13.49 6.64
C THR A 49 -21.40 -12.67 6.84
N ALA A 50 -21.67 -11.73 5.93
CA ALA A 50 -22.95 -11.02 5.90
C ALA A 50 -24.08 -11.98 5.48
N VAL A 51 -25.26 -11.84 6.07
CA VAL A 51 -26.43 -12.68 5.72
C VAL A 51 -26.84 -12.40 4.27
N GLU A 52 -27.04 -13.43 3.46
CA GLU A 52 -27.60 -13.29 2.11
C GLU A 52 -28.97 -12.58 2.16
N ASN A 53 -29.17 -11.56 1.33
CA ASN A 53 -30.44 -10.82 1.28
C ASN A 53 -31.06 -10.89 -0.11
N THR A 54 -32.20 -11.56 -0.24
CA THR A 54 -32.93 -11.64 -1.51
C THR A 54 -33.90 -10.48 -1.73
N SER A 55 -34.10 -9.63 -0.72
CA SER A 55 -35.06 -8.51 -0.77
C SER A 55 -34.47 -7.19 -1.28
N GLY A 56 -33.15 -7.12 -1.50
CA GLY A 56 -32.47 -5.90 -1.98
C GLY A 56 -32.46 -4.73 -0.99
N THR A 57 -32.82 -4.96 0.27
CA THR A 57 -32.80 -3.93 1.31
C THR A 57 -31.39 -3.82 1.93
N SER A 58 -30.87 -2.60 2.02
CA SER A 58 -29.62 -2.35 2.74
C SER A 58 -29.82 -2.52 4.24
N SER A 59 -28.86 -3.10 4.94
CA SER A 59 -28.82 -3.11 6.40
C SER A 59 -27.54 -2.46 6.92
N LEU A 60 -27.62 -1.93 8.15
CA LEU A 60 -26.49 -1.28 8.80
C LEU A 60 -25.43 -2.29 9.23
N TRP A 61 -24.16 -1.89 9.21
CA TRP A 61 -23.04 -2.70 9.66
C TRP A 61 -23.19 -3.08 11.13
N SER A 62 -23.59 -2.15 12.00
CA SER A 62 -23.76 -2.44 13.44
C SER A 62 -24.92 -3.40 13.77
N ALA A 63 -25.83 -3.68 12.82
CA ALA A 63 -26.99 -4.51 13.07
C ALA A 63 -26.59 -6.00 13.11
N THR A 64 -26.88 -6.70 14.22
CA THR A 64 -26.64 -8.14 14.33
C THR A 64 -27.33 -8.93 13.23
N THR A 65 -28.51 -8.49 12.78
CA THR A 65 -29.25 -9.09 11.65
C THR A 65 -28.52 -9.00 10.31
N SER A 66 -27.46 -8.22 10.21
CA SER A 66 -26.65 -8.12 8.99
C SER A 66 -25.67 -9.25 8.81
N TRP A 67 -25.42 -10.03 9.87
CA TRP A 67 -24.34 -11.01 9.92
C TRP A 67 -24.85 -12.39 10.29
N VAL A 68 -24.24 -13.40 9.69
CA VAL A 68 -24.51 -14.80 10.03
C VAL A 68 -24.25 -14.99 11.52
N ASP A 69 -25.13 -15.76 12.17
CA ASP A 69 -25.13 -16.00 13.62
C ASP A 69 -25.28 -14.76 14.52
N GLY A 70 -25.60 -13.60 13.95
CA GLY A 70 -25.81 -12.37 14.72
C GLY A 70 -24.51 -11.70 15.20
N VAL A 71 -23.35 -12.12 14.68
CA VAL A 71 -22.03 -11.64 15.12
C VAL A 71 -21.58 -10.49 14.24
N VAL A 72 -21.54 -9.28 14.80
CA VAL A 72 -21.03 -8.09 14.09
C VAL A 72 -19.49 -8.17 14.00
N PRO A 73 -18.87 -7.99 12.82
CA PRO A 73 -17.43 -8.00 12.68
C PRO A 73 -16.78 -6.90 13.51
N VAL A 74 -15.66 -7.24 14.13
CA VAL A 74 -14.82 -6.33 14.91
C VAL A 74 -13.43 -6.18 14.29
N ALA A 75 -12.62 -5.29 14.87
CA ALA A 75 -11.25 -5.04 14.42
C ALA A 75 -10.45 -6.35 14.26
N GLY A 76 -9.82 -6.50 13.09
CA GLY A 76 -9.04 -7.67 12.72
C GLY A 76 -9.83 -8.84 12.11
N ASP A 77 -11.17 -8.85 12.17
CA ASP A 77 -11.97 -9.90 11.52
C ASP A 77 -11.88 -9.81 10.00
N ASN A 78 -12.00 -10.97 9.34
CA ASN A 78 -12.17 -11.01 7.90
C ASN A 78 -13.67 -10.93 7.59
N VAL A 79 -14.07 -10.09 6.64
CA VAL A 79 -15.47 -9.92 6.28
C VAL A 79 -15.73 -10.42 4.89
N PHE A 80 -16.72 -11.31 4.75
CA PHE A 80 -17.22 -11.74 3.46
C PHE A 80 -18.60 -11.14 3.19
N ILE A 81 -18.71 -10.36 2.12
CA ILE A 81 -19.97 -9.82 1.60
C ILE A 81 -20.38 -10.68 0.40
N PRO A 82 -21.37 -11.59 0.56
CA PRO A 82 -21.77 -12.52 -0.48
C PRO A 82 -22.73 -11.88 -1.49
N LEU A 83 -23.21 -12.73 -2.40
CA LEU A 83 -24.14 -12.36 -3.46
C LEU A 83 -25.37 -11.60 -2.96
N ASN A 84 -25.77 -10.56 -3.71
CA ASN A 84 -27.00 -9.78 -3.50
C ASN A 84 -27.14 -9.14 -2.10
N ARG A 85 -26.07 -9.01 -1.33
CA ARG A 85 -26.12 -8.44 0.01
C ARG A 85 -25.67 -6.99 0.01
N ASP A 86 -26.56 -6.09 0.44
CA ASP A 86 -26.25 -4.67 0.67
C ASP A 86 -26.00 -4.42 2.17
N VAL A 87 -24.77 -4.05 2.53
CA VAL A 87 -24.38 -3.60 3.89
C VAL A 87 -23.91 -2.16 3.81
N ALA A 88 -24.38 -1.31 4.72
CA ALA A 88 -23.95 0.08 4.83
C ALA A 88 -23.20 0.31 6.15
N LEU A 89 -22.04 0.96 6.09
CA LEU A 89 -21.39 1.48 7.28
C LEU A 89 -22.29 2.56 7.90
N ASP A 90 -22.41 2.49 9.22
CA ASP A 90 -23.10 3.46 10.07
C ASP A 90 -22.17 4.05 11.14
N GLY A 91 -20.87 3.81 10.99
CA GLY A 91 -19.78 4.29 11.82
C GLY A 91 -18.44 3.90 11.18
N ASP A 92 -17.35 4.40 11.77
CA ASP A 92 -16.01 4.01 11.36
C ASP A 92 -15.74 2.56 11.78
N VAL A 93 -15.10 1.81 10.89
CA VAL A 93 -14.89 0.36 11.04
C VAL A 93 -13.45 0.01 10.75
N GLU A 94 -12.92 -0.95 11.50
CA GLU A 94 -11.65 -1.61 11.23
C GLU A 94 -11.88 -3.11 11.02
N VAL A 95 -11.20 -3.69 10.05
CA VAL A 95 -11.24 -5.12 9.73
C VAL A 95 -9.86 -5.63 9.30
N GLY A 96 -9.69 -6.94 9.35
CA GLY A 96 -8.60 -7.67 8.71
C GLY A 96 -8.69 -7.50 7.20
N SER A 97 -9.62 -8.23 6.59
CA SER A 97 -9.82 -8.24 5.14
C SER A 97 -11.27 -8.01 4.76
N ILE A 98 -11.50 -7.49 3.57
CA ILE A 98 -12.81 -7.48 2.90
C ILE A 98 -12.73 -8.40 1.69
N GLN A 99 -13.65 -9.36 1.58
CA GLN A 99 -13.88 -10.14 0.37
C GLN A 99 -15.32 -9.91 -0.11
N MET A 100 -15.47 -9.59 -1.39
CA MET A 100 -16.78 -9.34 -2.00
C MET A 100 -17.02 -10.24 -3.21
N SER A 101 -18.24 -10.73 -3.36
CA SER A 101 -18.65 -11.50 -4.53
C SER A 101 -20.12 -11.36 -4.89
N GLY A 102 -20.49 -11.74 -6.11
CA GLY A 102 -21.88 -11.90 -6.54
C GLY A 102 -22.72 -10.63 -6.47
N PHE A 103 -22.19 -9.48 -6.87
CA PHE A 103 -22.89 -8.19 -6.75
C PHE A 103 -23.27 -7.79 -5.32
N GLY A 104 -22.65 -8.39 -4.29
CA GLY A 104 -22.70 -7.87 -2.92
C GLY A 104 -22.20 -6.43 -2.89
N LYS A 105 -22.83 -5.58 -2.09
CA LYS A 105 -22.55 -4.15 -2.01
C LYS A 105 -22.17 -3.73 -0.61
N LEU A 106 -21.08 -2.96 -0.52
CA LEU A 106 -20.64 -2.31 0.70
C LEU A 106 -20.70 -0.80 0.49
N TRP A 107 -21.61 -0.13 1.22
CA TRP A 107 -21.78 1.31 1.18
C TRP A 107 -21.00 1.95 2.31
N LEU A 108 -20.01 2.78 1.98
CA LEU A 108 -19.15 3.40 2.99
C LEU A 108 -19.69 4.74 3.52
N GLY A 109 -20.62 5.39 2.81
CA GLY A 109 -21.15 6.68 3.21
C GLY A 109 -20.07 7.75 3.30
N SER A 110 -19.96 8.38 4.47
CA SER A 110 -18.90 9.33 4.81
C SER A 110 -18.00 8.79 5.92
N HIS A 111 -17.99 7.47 6.13
CA HIS A 111 -17.27 6.83 7.22
C HIS A 111 -15.85 6.45 6.81
N THR A 112 -15.03 6.09 7.80
CA THR A 112 -13.70 5.55 7.61
C THR A 112 -13.72 4.03 7.69
N LEU A 113 -13.14 3.35 6.69
CA LEU A 113 -12.89 1.91 6.74
C LEU A 113 -11.37 1.67 6.79
N THR A 114 -10.89 1.07 7.87
CA THR A 114 -9.49 0.65 8.01
C THR A 114 -9.37 -0.83 7.69
N ILE A 115 -8.46 -1.17 6.78
CA ILE A 115 -8.18 -2.54 6.33
C ILE A 115 -6.74 -2.87 6.70
N THR A 116 -6.56 -3.85 7.57
CA THR A 116 -5.24 -4.22 8.10
C THR A 116 -4.53 -5.34 7.33
N ASN A 117 -5.24 -5.95 6.37
CA ASN A 117 -4.73 -7.04 5.55
C ASN A 117 -4.99 -6.77 4.06
N SER A 118 -6.17 -7.11 3.53
CA SER A 118 -6.41 -6.94 2.10
C SER A 118 -7.88 -6.73 1.72
N LEU A 119 -8.10 -6.17 0.53
CA LEU A 119 -9.41 -6.08 -0.11
C LEU A 119 -9.41 -6.90 -1.39
N GLU A 120 -10.36 -7.83 -1.49
CA GLU A 120 -10.57 -8.66 -2.67
C GLU A 120 -11.98 -8.46 -3.22
N ASN A 121 -12.08 -7.83 -4.39
CA ASN A 121 -13.35 -7.58 -5.06
C ASN A 121 -13.53 -8.50 -6.28
N ASN A 122 -14.29 -9.57 -6.11
CA ASN A 122 -14.61 -10.55 -7.14
C ASN A 122 -16.08 -10.48 -7.54
N SER A 123 -16.47 -9.40 -8.23
CA SER A 123 -17.83 -9.05 -8.67
C SER A 123 -18.73 -8.33 -7.68
N GLY A 124 -18.19 -7.74 -6.61
CA GLY A 124 -18.93 -6.85 -5.71
C GLY A 124 -18.98 -5.39 -6.18
N VAL A 125 -19.80 -4.59 -5.50
CA VAL A 125 -19.88 -3.13 -5.65
C VAL A 125 -19.40 -2.47 -4.37
N PHE A 126 -18.20 -1.91 -4.42
CA PHE A 126 -17.64 -1.12 -3.33
C PHE A 126 -18.06 0.34 -3.52
N ALA A 127 -19.10 0.78 -2.81
CA ALA A 127 -19.71 2.09 -2.97
C ALA A 127 -19.07 3.12 -2.02
N GLN A 128 -18.07 3.81 -2.54
CA GLN A 128 -17.17 4.70 -1.83
C GLN A 128 -17.79 6.03 -1.37
N GLN A 129 -18.76 6.60 -2.11
CA GLN A 129 -19.39 7.88 -1.77
C GLN A 129 -18.35 8.96 -1.39
N THR A 130 -18.37 9.52 -0.17
CA THR A 130 -17.37 10.50 0.29
C THR A 130 -16.51 9.96 1.44
N SER A 131 -16.35 8.63 1.48
CA SER A 131 -15.65 7.91 2.55
C SER A 131 -14.12 8.03 2.48
N THR A 132 -13.48 7.55 3.53
CA THR A 132 -12.04 7.33 3.57
C THR A 132 -11.75 5.86 3.79
N VAL A 133 -10.86 5.28 2.98
CA VAL A 133 -10.31 3.95 3.23
C VAL A 133 -8.86 4.09 3.66
N ILE A 134 -8.49 3.47 4.78
CA ILE A 134 -7.12 3.43 5.28
C ILE A 134 -6.57 2.02 5.08
N LEU A 135 -5.51 1.90 4.30
CA LEU A 135 -4.74 0.67 4.14
C LEU A 135 -3.62 0.67 5.18
N ASN A 136 -3.86 -0.07 6.27
CA ASN A 136 -2.90 -0.29 7.35
C ASN A 136 -2.32 -1.71 7.26
N SER A 137 -1.74 -2.03 6.11
CA SER A 137 -1.40 -3.40 5.72
C SER A 137 0.06 -3.56 5.35
N THR A 138 0.61 -4.73 5.66
CA THR A 138 1.98 -5.13 5.28
C THR A 138 2.00 -6.29 4.28
N VAL A 139 0.87 -6.66 3.66
CA VAL A 139 0.83 -7.82 2.74
C VAL A 139 1.68 -7.62 1.50
N ALA A 140 1.77 -6.37 1.02
CA ALA A 140 2.57 -5.98 -0.12
C ALA A 140 4.01 -5.62 0.25
N ASP A 141 4.44 -5.85 1.50
CA ASP A 141 5.81 -5.54 1.93
C ASP A 141 6.83 -6.23 1.01
N PRO A 142 7.71 -5.49 0.31
CA PRO A 142 8.69 -6.05 -0.61
C PRO A 142 9.72 -6.98 0.06
N SER A 143 9.85 -6.91 1.39
CA SER A 143 10.69 -7.81 2.18
C SER A 143 10.01 -9.15 2.50
N ASN A 144 8.70 -9.26 2.28
CA ASN A 144 7.96 -10.51 2.40
C ASN A 144 8.40 -11.47 1.28
N PRO A 145 8.70 -12.75 1.56
CA PRO A 145 9.05 -13.72 0.52
C PRO A 145 7.94 -14.00 -0.50
N SER A 146 6.68 -13.69 -0.18
CA SER A 146 5.54 -13.84 -1.08
C SER A 146 4.62 -12.62 -0.91
N PRO A 147 5.00 -11.44 -1.43
CA PRO A 147 4.18 -10.25 -1.31
C PRO A 147 2.89 -10.43 -2.12
N GLU A 148 1.79 -9.97 -1.54
CA GLU A 148 0.47 -10.04 -2.15
C GLU A 148 -0.06 -8.64 -2.46
N GLN A 149 -0.95 -8.55 -3.44
CA GLN A 149 -1.70 -7.33 -3.72
C GLN A 149 -2.59 -6.97 -2.53
N THR A 150 -2.44 -5.74 -2.03
CA THR A 150 -3.28 -5.19 -0.96
C THR A 150 -4.72 -5.02 -1.42
N VAL A 151 -4.91 -4.61 -2.67
CA VAL A 151 -6.22 -4.56 -3.34
C VAL A 151 -6.18 -5.42 -4.59
N ARG A 152 -7.05 -6.45 -4.64
CA ARG A 152 -7.03 -7.48 -5.68
C ARG A 152 -8.44 -7.91 -6.11
N GLY A 153 -8.49 -8.88 -7.01
CA GLY A 153 -9.72 -9.49 -7.51
C GLY A 153 -9.89 -9.33 -9.01
N THR A 154 -11.15 -9.31 -9.45
CA THR A 154 -11.53 -9.35 -10.88
C THR A 154 -12.45 -8.20 -11.27
N THR A 155 -12.82 -7.34 -10.32
CA THR A 155 -13.75 -6.24 -10.54
C THR A 155 -13.15 -4.93 -10.06
N PRO A 156 -13.23 -3.86 -10.86
CA PRO A 156 -12.77 -2.54 -10.46
C PRO A 156 -13.24 -2.13 -9.06
N THR A 157 -12.35 -1.52 -8.30
CA THR A 157 -12.65 -0.95 -6.98
C THR A 157 -12.36 0.54 -7.01
N TYR A 158 -13.36 1.32 -6.58
CA TYR A 158 -13.29 2.77 -6.56
C TYR A 158 -13.17 3.24 -5.12
N PHE A 159 -12.28 4.19 -4.86
CA PHE A 159 -12.07 4.83 -3.58
C PHE A 159 -12.30 6.33 -3.73
N TYR A 160 -12.92 6.95 -2.72
CA TYR A 160 -13.05 8.41 -2.72
C TYR A 160 -11.78 9.04 -2.15
N ASN A 161 -11.58 8.90 -0.84
CA ASN A 161 -10.29 9.12 -0.20
C ASN A 161 -9.64 7.78 0.13
N LEU A 162 -8.35 7.68 -0.13
CA LEU A 162 -7.53 6.53 0.18
C LEU A 162 -6.29 6.99 0.93
N GLU A 163 -5.95 6.31 2.01
CA GLU A 163 -4.73 6.55 2.77
C GLU A 163 -3.91 5.25 2.84
N VAL A 164 -2.60 5.35 2.63
CA VAL A 164 -1.65 4.29 3.01
C VAL A 164 -0.97 4.74 4.30
N ALA A 165 -1.28 4.04 5.38
CA ALA A 165 -0.86 4.42 6.73
C ALA A 165 0.65 4.25 6.93
N THR A 166 1.20 4.89 7.95
CA THR A 166 2.63 4.83 8.28
C THR A 166 3.14 3.39 8.39
N GLY A 167 4.23 3.09 7.68
CA GLY A 167 4.84 1.74 7.69
C GLY A 167 4.02 0.67 6.96
N SER A 168 2.96 1.05 6.25
CA SER A 168 2.16 0.15 5.42
C SER A 168 2.59 0.16 3.96
N PHE A 169 2.27 -0.92 3.25
CA PHE A 169 2.58 -1.13 1.85
C PHE A 169 1.31 -1.46 1.06
N ALA A 170 1.14 -0.75 -0.06
CA ALA A 170 0.02 -0.92 -0.96
C ALA A 170 0.47 -1.39 -2.36
N ASP A 171 -0.16 -2.44 -2.84
CA ASP A 171 -0.13 -2.84 -4.25
C ASP A 171 -1.56 -2.94 -4.78
N PHE A 172 -1.87 -2.14 -5.81
CA PHE A 172 -3.18 -2.00 -6.42
C PHE A 172 -3.38 -2.86 -7.67
N GLY A 173 -2.53 -3.87 -7.84
CA GLY A 173 -2.59 -4.89 -8.88
C GLY A 173 -2.36 -4.38 -10.31
N ALA A 174 -2.29 -5.29 -11.27
CA ALA A 174 -2.15 -4.96 -12.69
C ALA A 174 -3.52 -4.59 -13.32
N ASP A 175 -3.52 -4.07 -14.55
CA ASP A 175 -4.75 -3.79 -15.28
C ASP A 175 -5.61 -5.05 -15.52
N PRO A 176 -6.94 -4.93 -15.50
CA PRO A 176 -7.82 -6.04 -15.82
C PRO A 176 -7.58 -6.49 -17.26
N GLY A 177 -7.17 -7.75 -17.45
CA GLY A 177 -6.92 -8.35 -18.76
C GLY A 177 -5.45 -8.65 -19.09
N VAL A 178 -4.49 -8.24 -18.25
CA VAL A 178 -3.08 -8.67 -18.34
C VAL A 178 -2.69 -9.72 -17.26
N GLY A 179 -3.64 -10.12 -16.44
CA GLY A 179 -3.49 -11.05 -15.31
C GLY A 179 -4.62 -10.84 -14.31
N ALA A 180 -4.72 -11.64 -13.25
CA ALA A 180 -5.76 -11.55 -12.22
C ALA A 180 -5.58 -10.33 -11.29
N GLY A 181 -5.55 -9.12 -11.85
CA GLY A 181 -5.47 -7.85 -11.12
C GLY A 181 -6.79 -7.07 -11.19
N THR A 182 -7.17 -6.47 -10.06
CA THR A 182 -8.26 -5.49 -9.99
C THR A 182 -7.75 -4.11 -10.43
N HIS A 183 -8.56 -3.39 -11.21
CA HIS A 183 -8.31 -1.97 -11.46
C HIS A 183 -8.75 -1.16 -10.23
N CYS A 184 -7.81 -0.47 -9.59
CA CYS A 184 -8.14 0.45 -8.50
C CYS A 184 -8.22 1.89 -9.01
N PHE A 185 -9.24 2.60 -8.57
CA PHE A 185 -9.49 3.99 -8.92
C PHE A 185 -9.58 4.86 -7.67
N VAL A 186 -9.02 6.08 -7.75
CA VAL A 186 -9.10 7.08 -6.68
C VAL A 186 -9.75 8.35 -7.22
N ASP A 187 -10.88 8.73 -6.63
CA ASP A 187 -11.74 9.81 -7.14
C ASP A 187 -11.32 11.18 -6.61
N ASN A 188 -10.86 11.26 -5.36
CA ASN A 188 -10.53 12.52 -4.70
C ASN A 188 -9.07 12.59 -4.25
N GLU A 189 -8.63 11.70 -3.36
CA GLU A 189 -7.29 11.80 -2.77
C GLU A 189 -6.66 10.42 -2.52
N LEU A 190 -5.38 10.27 -2.89
CA LEU A 190 -4.50 9.27 -2.30
C LEU A 190 -3.50 9.99 -1.39
N LYS A 191 -3.52 9.69 -0.09
CA LYS A 191 -2.56 10.18 0.89
C LYS A 191 -1.57 9.07 1.27
N LEU A 192 -0.28 9.36 1.17
CA LEU A 192 0.80 8.53 1.69
C LEU A 192 1.26 9.14 3.02
N ASP A 193 0.77 8.59 4.12
CA ASP A 193 1.01 9.09 5.48
C ASP A 193 2.19 8.37 6.14
N GLY A 194 3.32 8.35 5.45
CA GLY A 194 4.48 7.49 5.78
C GLY A 194 4.34 6.03 5.34
N GLY A 195 3.27 5.72 4.59
CA GLY A 195 3.11 4.45 3.87
C GLY A 195 3.62 4.52 2.43
N SER A 196 3.69 3.38 1.74
CA SER A 196 4.24 3.29 0.39
C SER A 196 3.36 2.50 -0.57
N VAL A 197 3.32 2.97 -1.82
CA VAL A 197 2.94 2.13 -2.96
C VAL A 197 4.21 1.44 -3.45
N VAL A 198 4.15 0.14 -3.73
CA VAL A 198 5.39 -0.66 -3.94
C VAL A 198 5.57 -1.21 -5.34
N VAL A 199 4.47 -1.52 -6.05
CA VAL A 199 4.54 -2.17 -7.36
C VAL A 199 3.61 -1.47 -8.34
N ASN A 200 2.29 -1.54 -8.09
CA ASN A 200 1.31 -0.97 -8.99
C ASN A 200 0.57 0.19 -8.31
N PRO A 201 0.60 1.40 -8.87
CA PRO A 201 -0.19 2.53 -8.40
C PRO A 201 -1.66 2.40 -8.85
N PRO A 202 -2.58 3.18 -8.26
CA PRO A 202 -3.95 3.22 -8.74
C PRO A 202 -4.08 4.10 -10.00
N THR A 203 -5.24 4.06 -10.62
CA THR A 203 -5.66 5.07 -11.59
C THR A 203 -6.38 6.21 -10.88
N TYR A 204 -6.11 7.43 -11.32
CA TYR A 204 -6.59 8.64 -10.68
C TYR A 204 -7.70 9.28 -11.51
N ALA A 205 -8.69 9.84 -10.83
CA ALA A 205 -9.57 10.82 -11.46
C ALA A 205 -8.75 12.05 -11.87
N ALA A 206 -9.13 12.70 -12.97
CA ALA A 206 -8.36 13.80 -13.56
C ALA A 206 -8.15 14.99 -12.62
N ASN A 207 -9.04 15.19 -11.63
CA ASN A 207 -8.96 16.25 -10.63
C ASN A 207 -8.54 15.76 -9.23
N SER A 208 -8.17 14.48 -9.09
CA SER A 208 -7.75 13.93 -7.81
C SER A 208 -6.34 14.37 -7.43
N THR A 209 -5.97 14.18 -6.16
CA THR A 209 -4.67 14.60 -5.63
C THR A 209 -3.90 13.44 -5.02
N LEU A 210 -2.61 13.34 -5.32
CA LEU A 210 -1.66 12.51 -4.59
C LEU A 210 -0.93 13.38 -3.55
N VAL A 211 -1.05 13.02 -2.28
CA VAL A 211 -0.45 13.75 -1.16
C VAL A 211 0.64 12.92 -0.50
N TYR A 212 1.87 13.44 -0.51
CA TYR A 212 2.98 12.94 0.29
C TYR A 212 2.97 13.69 1.63
N SER A 213 2.51 13.03 2.70
CA SER A 213 2.37 13.63 4.04
C SER A 213 3.58 13.39 4.95
N ASP A 214 4.51 12.55 4.52
CA ASP A 214 5.78 12.25 5.18
C ASP A 214 6.90 12.13 4.13
N ASP A 215 8.14 11.95 4.57
CA ASP A 215 9.30 11.70 3.72
C ASP A 215 9.06 10.49 2.81
N TYR A 216 9.20 10.69 1.49
CA TYR A 216 8.95 9.66 0.49
C TYR A 216 10.04 9.62 -0.57
N THR A 217 10.53 8.42 -0.89
CA THR A 217 11.40 8.19 -2.04
C THR A 217 10.61 7.49 -3.13
N ILE A 218 10.45 8.17 -4.26
CA ILE A 218 9.75 7.67 -5.44
C ILE A 218 10.53 6.48 -6.03
N GLY A 219 9.89 5.32 -6.12
CA GLY A 219 10.45 4.15 -6.76
C GLY A 219 9.98 3.97 -8.21
N THR A 220 10.05 2.72 -8.68
CA THR A 220 9.64 2.33 -10.03
C THR A 220 8.14 2.16 -10.20
N GLU A 221 7.38 2.13 -9.10
CA GLU A 221 5.93 1.99 -9.10
C GLU A 221 5.24 3.12 -9.89
N TRP A 222 5.84 4.32 -9.93
CA TRP A 222 5.30 5.48 -10.66
C TRP A 222 5.81 5.60 -12.10
N ILE A 223 6.45 4.56 -12.65
CA ILE A 223 6.88 4.55 -14.04
C ILE A 223 5.70 4.19 -14.94
N HIS A 224 5.41 5.05 -15.92
CA HIS A 224 4.40 4.80 -16.94
C HIS A 224 5.02 4.82 -18.34
N SER A 225 4.49 4.02 -19.26
CA SER A 225 4.88 4.05 -20.66
C SER A 225 4.06 5.12 -21.38
N VAL A 226 4.73 6.07 -22.06
CA VAL A 226 4.21 7.26 -22.78
C VAL A 226 3.14 7.03 -23.88
N THR A 227 2.30 6.00 -23.79
CA THR A 227 1.47 5.50 -24.90
C THR A 227 -0.02 5.81 -24.81
N SER A 228 -0.55 6.27 -23.68
CA SER A 228 -1.98 6.54 -23.48
C SER A 228 -2.24 7.88 -22.80
N THR A 229 -1.95 8.96 -23.54
CA THR A 229 -2.47 10.29 -23.23
C THR A 229 -3.99 10.32 -23.48
N GLY A 230 -4.80 10.44 -22.43
CA GLY A 230 -6.25 10.63 -22.55
C GLY A 230 -7.00 10.37 -21.24
N THR A 231 -8.31 10.63 -21.27
CA THR A 231 -9.21 10.32 -20.16
C THR A 231 -10.30 9.35 -20.56
N ASN A 232 -10.73 8.50 -19.63
CA ASN A 232 -11.92 7.66 -19.75
C ASN A 232 -12.96 8.09 -18.71
N THR A 233 -14.22 8.20 -19.11
CA THR A 233 -15.29 8.60 -18.20
C THR A 233 -16.07 7.39 -17.72
N VAL A 234 -16.05 7.15 -16.41
CA VAL A 234 -16.86 6.11 -15.75
C VAL A 234 -17.80 6.79 -14.77
N SER A 235 -19.11 6.53 -14.88
CA SER A 235 -20.13 7.10 -13.98
C SER A 235 -20.08 8.63 -13.82
N GLY A 236 -19.66 9.34 -14.87
CA GLY A 236 -19.55 10.81 -14.87
C GLY A 236 -18.24 11.37 -14.30
N ILE A 237 -17.33 10.51 -13.83
CA ILE A 237 -15.98 10.88 -13.39
C ILE A 237 -14.99 10.57 -14.51
N SER A 238 -14.17 11.53 -14.88
CA SER A 238 -13.08 11.34 -15.84
C SER A 238 -11.82 10.87 -15.12
N TYR A 239 -11.29 9.73 -15.54
CA TYR A 239 -10.05 9.14 -15.06
C TYR A 239 -8.95 9.26 -16.09
N ASN A 240 -7.73 9.41 -15.64
CA ASN A 240 -6.55 9.30 -16.50
C ASN A 240 -6.46 7.86 -17.02
N ASN A 241 -6.08 7.68 -18.29
CA ASN A 241 -6.06 6.35 -18.92
C ASN A 241 -4.92 5.45 -18.42
N GLU A 242 -3.97 6.00 -17.65
CA GLU A 242 -2.81 5.30 -17.09
C GLU A 242 -2.82 5.33 -15.57
N LYS A 243 -2.35 4.23 -14.96
CA LYS A 243 -2.07 4.18 -13.53
C LYS A 243 -0.89 5.10 -13.19
N GLY A 244 -0.90 5.66 -11.99
CA GLY A 244 0.24 6.42 -11.47
C GLY A 244 0.35 7.88 -11.95
N ILE A 245 -0.57 8.36 -12.76
CA ILE A 245 -0.64 9.78 -13.16
C ILE A 245 -1.75 10.47 -12.37
N PRO A 246 -1.45 11.13 -11.24
CA PRO A 246 -2.44 11.90 -10.49
C PRO A 246 -2.84 13.19 -11.22
N GLY A 247 -3.99 13.73 -10.82
CA GLY A 247 -4.41 15.08 -11.22
C GLY A 247 -3.43 16.12 -10.70
N ASN A 248 -3.36 16.24 -9.38
CA ASN A 248 -2.44 17.14 -8.67
C ASN A 248 -1.51 16.35 -7.76
N VAL A 249 -0.39 16.95 -7.41
CA VAL A 249 0.55 16.42 -6.41
C VAL A 249 0.78 17.45 -5.32
N ILE A 250 0.71 17.02 -4.06
CA ILE A 250 1.06 17.84 -2.90
C ILE A 250 2.18 17.15 -2.13
N VAL A 251 3.25 17.89 -1.84
CA VAL A 251 4.21 17.54 -0.79
C VAL A 251 3.87 18.40 0.43
N ALA A 252 3.51 17.75 1.54
CA ALA A 252 3.04 18.43 2.74
C ALA A 252 4.17 19.19 3.46
N THR A 253 3.78 20.15 4.31
CA THR A 253 4.72 20.90 5.14
C THR A 253 5.53 19.96 6.03
N GLY A 254 6.84 19.97 5.87
CA GLY A 254 7.77 19.15 6.65
C GLY A 254 8.07 17.79 6.03
N ALA A 255 7.43 17.41 4.93
CA ALA A 255 7.75 16.22 4.15
C ALA A 255 8.79 16.51 3.07
N THR A 256 9.61 15.50 2.76
CA THR A 256 10.57 15.51 1.65
C THR A 256 10.14 14.54 0.57
N LEU A 257 10.22 14.95 -0.70
CA LEU A 257 10.03 14.07 -1.85
C LEU A 257 11.35 13.87 -2.58
N ASP A 258 11.91 12.66 -2.51
CA ASP A 258 13.10 12.24 -3.23
C ASP A 258 12.70 11.49 -4.52
N PHE A 259 13.25 11.90 -5.66
CA PHE A 259 13.01 11.25 -6.95
C PHE A 259 13.88 10.00 -7.17
N GLY A 260 14.74 9.66 -6.20
CA GLY A 260 15.59 8.48 -6.24
C GLY A 260 16.67 8.57 -7.32
N SER A 261 17.28 7.42 -7.64
CA SER A 261 18.44 7.34 -8.55
C SER A 261 18.11 7.02 -10.01
N SER A 262 16.83 6.89 -10.38
CA SER A 262 16.42 6.48 -11.74
C SER A 262 16.04 7.68 -12.61
N ALA A 263 16.66 7.80 -13.79
CA ALA A 263 16.32 8.80 -14.80
C ALA A 263 15.04 8.41 -15.56
N VAL A 264 13.89 8.70 -14.97
CA VAL A 264 12.57 8.44 -15.57
C VAL A 264 11.64 9.62 -15.29
N SER A 265 10.77 9.95 -16.25
CA SER A 265 9.79 11.00 -16.09
C SER A 265 8.73 10.61 -15.05
N ARG A 266 8.22 11.63 -14.35
CA ARG A 266 7.07 11.55 -13.45
C ARG A 266 6.08 12.62 -13.89
N GLU A 267 4.81 12.26 -13.98
CA GLU A 267 3.78 13.12 -14.56
C GLU A 267 2.63 13.33 -13.57
N CYS A 268 2.14 14.56 -13.50
CA CYS A 268 0.82 14.91 -13.03
C CYS A 268 0.15 15.78 -14.09
N THR A 269 -1.17 15.71 -14.22
CA THR A 269 -1.88 16.46 -15.28
C THR A 269 -2.17 17.91 -14.92
N GLY A 270 -2.16 18.22 -13.62
CA GLY A 270 -2.39 19.52 -13.01
C GLY A 270 -1.19 20.00 -12.21
N ASP A 271 -1.44 20.56 -11.03
CA ASP A 271 -0.43 21.29 -10.27
C ASP A 271 0.44 20.37 -9.40
N LEU A 272 1.74 20.69 -9.35
CA LEU A 272 2.64 20.25 -8.28
C LEU A 272 2.75 21.37 -7.24
N THR A 273 2.27 21.11 -6.03
CA THR A 273 2.38 22.01 -4.88
C THR A 273 3.39 21.44 -3.88
N VAL A 274 4.38 22.24 -3.51
CA VAL A 274 5.33 21.91 -2.44
C VAL A 274 5.09 22.89 -1.29
N ASN A 275 4.49 22.41 -0.21
CA ASN A 275 4.25 23.21 0.97
C ASN A 275 5.47 23.12 1.89
N GLY A 276 6.11 24.25 2.17
CA GLY A 276 7.29 24.28 3.04
C GLY A 276 7.80 25.69 3.29
N THR A 277 8.69 25.85 4.27
CA THR A 277 9.33 27.14 4.58
C THR A 277 10.67 27.35 3.88
N GLY A 278 11.14 26.39 3.09
CA GLY A 278 12.49 26.37 2.54
C GLY A 278 13.56 26.03 3.58
#